data_AF-A0A134A6J9-F1
#
_entry.id   AF-A0A134A6J9-F1
#
_cell.length_a   1.000
_cell.length_b   1.000
_cell.length_c   1.000
_cell.angle_alpha   90.00
_cell.angle_beta   90.00
_cell.angle_gamma   90.00
#
_symmetry.space_group_name_H-M   'P 1'
#
loop_
_entity.id
_entity.type
_entity.pdbx_description
1 polymer ?
#
loop_
_entity_poly.entity_id
_entity_poly.type
_entity_poly.pdbx_seq_one_letter_code
_entity_poly.pdbx_strand_id
1 'polypeptide(L)' 'MLTKEQIKQIENDKKLFFFIVELLKLKSEVGEVEMTAVLKNRKMIKRKKLLIE' A
#
# COMPACT_ATOMS: atom_id res chain seq x y z
N MET A 1 9.00 12.66 -8.75
CA MET A 1 9.83 11.83 -7.84
C MET A 1 9.34 12.00 -6.42
N LEU A 2 9.45 10.97 -5.58
CA LEU A 2 9.17 11.11 -4.15
C LEU A 2 10.23 12.00 -3.49
N THR A 3 9.82 12.82 -2.52
CA THR A 3 10.76 13.59 -1.71
C THR A 3 11.50 12.67 -0.73
N LYS A 4 12.66 13.10 -0.24
CA LYS A 4 13.41 12.37 0.80
C LYS A 4 12.56 12.10 2.04
N GLU A 5 11.67 13.02 2.39
CA GLU A 5 10.76 12.86 3.52
C GLU A 5 9.68 11.81 3.26
N GLN A 6 9.10 11.80 2.05
CA GLN A 6 8.13 10.77 1.65
C GLN A 6 8.78 9.37 1.64
N ILE A 7 10.01 9.24 1.16
CA ILE A 7 10.76 7.98 1.21
C ILE A 7 10.95 7.53 2.65
N LYS A 8 11.43 8.42 3.54
CA LYS A 8 11.57 8.11 4.97
C LYS A 8 10.26 7.72 5.64
N GLN A 9 9.14 8.33 5.27
CA GLN A 9 7.82 7.96 5.82
C GLN A 9 7.43 6.55 5.39
N ILE A 10 7.66 6.18 4.13
CA ILE A 10 7.40 4.83 3.62
C ILE A 10 8.29 3.80 4.30
N GLU A 11 9.60 4.06 4.41
CA GLU A 11 10.57 3.13 5.02
C GLU A 11 10.32 2.93 6.52
N ASN A 12 9.93 3.97 7.25
CA ASN A 12 9.71 3.90 8.69
C ASN A 12 8.35 3.32 9.08
N ASP A 13 7.33 3.40 8.22
CA ASP A 13 6.05 2.71 8.44
C ASP A 13 6.06 1.36 7.73
N LYS A 14 6.43 0.30 8.47
CA LYS A 14 6.45 -1.08 7.94
C LYS A 14 5.14 -1.47 7.27
N LYS A 15 3.97 -1.04 7.78
CA LYS A 15 2.68 -1.42 7.18
C LYS A 15 2.48 -0.72 5.84
N LEU A 16 2.85 0.55 5.74
CA LEU A 16 2.82 1.31 4.49
C LEU A 16 3.80 0.73 3.47
N PHE A 17 5.01 0.40 3.90
CA PHE A 17 6.00 -0.27 3.05
C PHE A 17 5.45 -1.57 2.47
N PHE A 18 4.93 -2.48 3.31
CA PHE A 18 4.37 -3.74 2.85
C PHE A 18 3.18 -3.54 1.91
N PHE A 19 2.31 -2.58 2.18
CA PHE A 19 1.17 -2.26 1.32
C PHE A 19 1.61 -1.79 -0.08
N ILE A 20 2.61 -0.93 -0.17
CA ILE A 20 3.16 -0.47 -1.46
C ILE A 20 3.85 -1.62 -2.21
N VAL A 21 4.62 -2.46 -1.52
CA VAL A 21 5.23 -3.66 -2.12
C VAL A 21 4.17 -4.61 -2.67
N GLU A 22 3.07 -4.79 -1.95
CA GLU A 22 1.94 -5.62 -2.37
C GLU A 22 1.26 -5.04 -3.63
N LEU A 23 0.98 -3.73 -3.66
CA LEU A 23 0.46 -3.03 -4.84
C LEU A 23 1.36 -3.23 -6.08
N LEU A 24 2.68 -3.15 -5.91
CA LEU A 24 3.62 -3.38 -7.01
C LEU A 24 3.56 -4.81 -7.55
N LYS A 25 3.34 -5.81 -6.69
CA LYS A 25 3.14 -7.20 -7.12
C LYS A 25 1.83 -7.36 -7.89
N LEU A 26 0.74 -6.74 -7.42
CA LEU A 26 -0.55 -6.82 -8.12
C LEU A 26 -0.52 -6.19 -9.50
N LYS A 27 0.31 -5.17 -9.72
CA LYS A 27 0.51 -4.58 -11.05
C LYS A 27 1.00 -5.61 -12.08
N SER A 28 1.58 -6.73 -11.64
CA SER A 28 2.03 -7.83 -12.51
C SER A 28 1.02 -8.97 -12.65
N GLU A 29 -0.11 -8.94 -11.92
CA GLU A 29 -1.18 -9.93 -12.03
C GLU A 29 -2.16 -9.57 -13.17
N VAL A 30 -2.75 -10.57 -13.83
CA VAL A 30 -3.79 -10.38 -14.84
C VAL A 30 -5.16 -10.40 -14.15
N GLY A 31 -5.93 -9.32 -14.29
CA GLY A 31 -7.27 -9.18 -13.71
C GLY A 31 -7.44 -7.84 -13.01
N GLU A 32 -8.66 -7.57 -12.52
CA GLU A 32 -8.95 -6.38 -11.74
C GLU A 32 -8.85 -6.69 -10.24
N VAL A 33 -8.08 -5.87 -9.52
CA VAL A 33 -7.88 -6.03 -8.08
C VAL A 33 -7.98 -4.68 -7.40
N GLU A 34 -8.86 -4.59 -6.40
CA GLU A 34 -8.94 -3.42 -5.53
C GLU A 34 -8.18 -3.68 -4.23
N MET A 35 -7.30 -2.75 -3.87
CA MET A 35 -6.68 -2.71 -2.55
C MET A 35 -7.07 -1.42 -1.83
N THR A 36 -7.61 -1.57 -0.61
CA THR A 36 -7.98 -0.45 0.26
C THR A 36 -7.09 -0.44 1.50
N ALA A 37 -6.55 0.71 1.88
CA ALA A 37 -5.89 0.93 3.17
C ALA A 37 -6.67 1.96 3.99
N VAL A 38 -6.87 1.69 5.28
CA VAL A 38 -7.52 2.61 6.22
C VAL A 38 -6.47 3.15 7.19
N LEU A 39 -6.34 4.48 7.22
CA LEU A 39 -5.46 5.19 8.14
C LEU A 39 -6.26 5.84 9.27
N LYS A 40 -5.76 5.73 10.49
CA LYS A 40 -6.27 6.45 11.66
C LYS A 40 -5.08 7.02 12.43
N ASN A 41 -5.12 8.30 12.75
CA ASN A 41 -4.04 9.00 13.46
C ASN A 41 -2.67 8.79 12.80
N ARG A 42 -2.59 8.97 11.47
CA ARG A 42 -1.39 8.78 10.64
C ARG A 42 -0.80 7.36 10.63
N LYS A 43 -1.52 6.37 11.14
CA LYS A 43 -1.10 4.96 11.16
C LYS A 43 -2.08 4.11 10.37
N MET A 44 -1.56 3.15 9.62
CA MET A 44 -2.40 2.17 8.95
C MET A 44 -2.97 1.17 9.95
N ILE A 45 -4.31 1.07 9.98
CA ILE A 45 -5.03 0.21 10.93
C ILE A 45 -5.67 -1.00 10.26
N LYS A 46 -6.05 -0.90 8.98
CA LYS A 46 -6.67 -1.99 8.22
C LYS A 46 -6.21 -1.95 6.77
N ARG A 47 -6.18 -3.13 6.14
CA ARG A 47 -6.03 -3.32 4.70
C ARG A 47 -7.07 -4.33 4.21
N LYS A 48 -7.58 -4.13 3.01
CA LYS A 48 -8.49 -5.07 2.31
C LYS A 48 -7.96 -5.25 0.88
N LYS A 49 -7.97 -6.50 0.41
CA LYS A 49 -7.76 -6.87 -1.00
C LYS A 49 -9.07 -7.49 -1.48
N LEU A 50 -9.56 -7.07 -2.65
CA LEU A 50 -10.74 -7.62 -3.30
C LEU A 50 -10.36 -7.96 -4.74
N LEU A 51 -10.59 -9.21 -5.15
CA LEU A 51 -10.56 -9.58 -6.56
C LEU A 51 -11.87 -9.10 -7.19
N ILE A 52 -11.78 -8.35 -8.29
CA ILE A 52 -12.94 -7.94 -9.08
C ILE A 52 -12.89 -8.80 -10.34
N GLU A 53 -13.88 -9.67 -10.50
CA GLU A 53 -14.05 -10.54 -11.67
C GLU A 53 -14.56 -9.77 -12.89
#